data_AF-A0A4Q6GDP0-F1
#
_entry.id   AF-A0A4Q6GDP0-F1
#
_cell.length_a   1.000
_cell.length_b   1.000
_cell.length_c   1.000
_cell.angle_alpha   90.00
_cell.angle_beta   90.00
_cell.angle_gamma   90.00
#
_symmetry.space_group_name_H-M   'P 1'
#
loop_
_entity.id
_entity.type
_entity.pdbx_description
1 polymer ?
#
loop_
_entity_poly.entity_id
_entity_poly.type
_entity_poly.pdbx_seq_one_letter_code
_entity_poly.pdbx_strand_id
1 'polypeptide(L)'
;RQLRAALENLLGARERWTTPLLRRLFDALLARAKGRRRSSEHERVWLNLAGYCLRPGFGHPLDEWRIEQLWAIFETGVQYHKDSQVRAEWWTLWRRVAGGLSPEAQLRLLDDFAFNLQADALERGRRPVTLVDGTEDDMLRVGASLERIPSAYKAEIGDWLVKQIMDMPGGAKIDARAAARYARYLWALGRVGARQSFHGAAHEVAPAASAESWLGQLLRLDWKKIEPAGFAAAHIARMTGDRSRDISEAMREDVLRRLSATGAPPSWPAMVREVVELDQAVETRMLGDALPPGLKLLR
;
A
#
# COMPACT_ATOMS: atom_id res chain seq x y z
N ARG A 1 -26.09 10.06 -6.57
CA ARG A 1 -26.48 9.34 -5.35
C ARG A 1 -26.50 7.82 -5.51
N GLN A 2 -27.16 7.28 -6.53
CA GLN A 2 -27.32 5.82 -6.68
C GLN A 2 -26.38 5.15 -7.70
N LEU A 3 -25.37 5.85 -8.23
CA LEU A 3 -24.58 5.33 -9.36
C LEU A 3 -23.97 3.95 -9.08
N ARG A 4 -23.36 3.75 -7.91
CA ARG A 4 -22.77 2.45 -7.56
C ARG A 4 -23.82 1.34 -7.51
N ALA A 5 -24.90 1.55 -6.74
CA ALA A 5 -25.97 0.57 -6.60
C ALA A 5 -26.65 0.27 -7.94
N ALA A 6 -26.86 1.29 -8.77
CA ALA A 6 -27.42 1.11 -10.11
C ALA A 6 -26.49 0.29 -11.01
N LEU A 7 -25.18 0.53 -10.97
CA LEU A 7 -24.20 -0.28 -11.71
C LEU A 7 -24.19 -1.74 -11.23
N GLU A 8 -24.21 -1.98 -9.93
CA GLU A 8 -24.25 -3.36 -9.38
C GLU A 8 -25.57 -4.08 -9.71
N ASN A 9 -26.70 -3.37 -9.71
CA ASN A 9 -27.98 -3.93 -10.15
C ASN A 9 -27.98 -4.31 -11.64
N LEU A 10 -27.31 -3.53 -12.49
CA LEU A 10 -27.28 -3.75 -13.94
C LEU A 10 -26.20 -4.76 -14.36
N LEU A 11 -25.04 -4.75 -13.71
CA LEU A 11 -23.84 -5.48 -14.10
C LEU A 11 -23.54 -6.67 -13.17
N GLY A 12 -24.33 -6.84 -12.11
CA GLY A 12 -24.09 -7.81 -11.06
C GLY A 12 -23.00 -7.37 -10.07
N ALA A 13 -22.61 -8.30 -9.19
CA ALA A 13 -21.62 -8.07 -8.14
C ALA A 13 -20.29 -7.54 -8.72
N ARG A 14 -19.81 -6.42 -8.16
CA ARG A 14 -18.63 -5.69 -8.66
C ARG A 14 -17.34 -6.52 -8.69
N GLU A 15 -17.24 -7.51 -7.81
CA GLU A 15 -16.12 -8.45 -7.74
C GLU A 15 -15.98 -9.29 -9.02
N ARG A 16 -17.05 -9.41 -9.81
CA ARG A 16 -17.09 -10.13 -11.09
C ARG A 16 -16.92 -9.24 -12.31
N TRP A 17 -16.81 -7.92 -12.14
CA TRP A 17 -16.65 -7.00 -13.26
C TRP A 17 -15.30 -7.23 -13.94
N THR A 18 -15.32 -7.63 -15.20
CA THR A 18 -14.10 -7.94 -15.96
C THR A 18 -13.27 -6.70 -16.22
N THR A 19 -11.96 -6.88 -16.43
CA THR A 19 -11.05 -5.77 -16.71
C THR A 19 -11.50 -4.87 -17.87
N PRO A 20 -11.93 -5.40 -19.05
CA PRO A 20 -12.43 -4.56 -20.13
C PRO A 20 -13.65 -3.72 -19.74
N LEU A 21 -14.56 -4.27 -18.93
CA LEU A 21 -15.72 -3.54 -18.43
C LEU A 21 -15.28 -2.40 -17.49
N LEU A 22 -14.38 -2.70 -16.55
CA LEU A 22 -13.85 -1.70 -15.62
C LEU A 22 -13.17 -0.54 -16.36
N ARG A 23 -12.36 -0.82 -17.39
CA ARG A 23 -11.72 0.24 -18.19
C ARG A 23 -12.73 1.09 -18.95
N ARG A 24 -13.78 0.49 -19.53
CA ARG A 24 -14.87 1.26 -20.16
C ARG A 24 -15.64 2.13 -19.16
N LEU A 25 -15.89 1.62 -17.94
CA LEU A 25 -16.51 2.39 -16.86
C LEU A 25 -15.63 3.57 -16.46
N PHE A 26 -14.32 3.35 -16.33
CA PHE A 26 -13.37 4.43 -16.07
C PHE A 26 -13.39 5.49 -17.18
N ASP A 27 -13.37 5.10 -18.45
CA ASP A 27 -13.41 6.02 -19.58
C ASP A 27 -14.68 6.91 -19.53
N ALA A 28 -15.82 6.33 -19.19
CA ALA A 28 -17.07 7.07 -18.99
C ALA A 28 -17.01 8.04 -17.79
N LEU A 29 -16.39 7.63 -16.68
CA LEU A 29 -16.17 8.49 -15.50
C LEU A 29 -15.22 9.65 -15.82
N LEU A 30 -14.15 9.38 -16.57
CA LEU A 30 -13.15 10.37 -16.97
C LEU A 30 -13.75 11.44 -17.88
N ALA A 31 -14.57 11.04 -18.87
CA ALA A 31 -15.29 11.98 -19.75
C ALA A 31 -16.19 12.97 -19.00
N ARG A 32 -16.61 12.62 -17.77
CA ARG A 32 -17.43 13.46 -16.89
C ARG A 32 -16.70 13.88 -15.61
N ALA A 33 -15.37 13.86 -15.59
CA ALA A 33 -14.56 14.15 -14.39
C ALA A 33 -14.89 15.50 -13.75
N LYS A 34 -15.16 16.54 -14.55
CA LYS A 34 -15.58 17.86 -14.02
C LYS A 34 -16.87 17.79 -13.18
N GLY A 35 -17.75 16.83 -13.46
CA GLY A 35 -19.00 16.62 -12.71
C GLY A 35 -18.80 16.14 -11.27
N ARG A 36 -17.61 15.61 -10.92
CA ARG A 36 -17.28 15.20 -9.53
C ARG A 36 -17.41 16.35 -8.54
N ARG A 37 -17.19 17.57 -9.01
CA ARG A 37 -17.14 18.82 -8.24
C ARG A 37 -18.52 19.43 -7.89
N ARG A 38 -19.61 18.72 -8.17
CA ARG A 38 -20.99 19.20 -7.94
C ARG A 38 -21.45 19.14 -6.48
N SER A 39 -21.03 18.11 -5.75
CA SER A 39 -21.25 17.97 -4.30
C SER A 39 -20.20 17.03 -3.71
N SER A 40 -20.01 17.04 -2.38
CA SER A 40 -19.07 16.11 -1.73
C SER A 40 -19.40 14.65 -2.02
N GLU A 41 -20.68 14.30 -2.11
CA GLU A 41 -21.14 12.98 -2.49
C GLU A 41 -20.73 12.59 -3.93
N HIS A 42 -20.83 13.51 -4.90
CA HIS A 42 -20.35 13.25 -6.26
C HIS A 42 -18.84 13.02 -6.29
N GLU A 43 -18.08 13.81 -5.53
CA GLU A 43 -16.63 13.70 -5.48
C GLU A 43 -16.21 12.36 -4.86
N ARG A 44 -16.80 11.97 -3.74
CA ARG A 44 -16.56 10.67 -3.08
C ARG A 44 -16.85 9.48 -3.99
N VAL A 45 -18.03 9.46 -4.61
CA VAL A 45 -18.44 8.35 -5.47
C VAL A 45 -17.53 8.26 -6.68
N TRP A 46 -17.17 9.41 -7.28
CA TRP A 46 -16.28 9.45 -8.42
C TRP A 46 -14.87 8.96 -8.06
N LEU A 47 -14.26 9.47 -6.98
CA LEU A 47 -12.93 9.04 -6.52
C LEU A 47 -12.90 7.54 -6.24
N ASN A 48 -13.89 7.03 -5.51
CA ASN A 48 -13.93 5.60 -5.20
C ASN A 48 -14.03 4.73 -6.46
N LEU A 49 -14.99 5.06 -7.35
CA LEU A 49 -15.25 4.27 -8.56
C LEU A 49 -14.11 4.38 -9.57
N ALA A 50 -13.51 5.57 -9.74
CA ALA A 50 -12.37 5.76 -10.62
C ALA A 50 -11.18 4.89 -10.16
N GLY A 51 -10.84 4.95 -8.87
CA GLY A 51 -9.76 4.13 -8.31
C GLY A 51 -10.08 2.63 -8.38
N TYR A 52 -11.34 2.24 -8.11
CA TYR A 52 -11.78 0.85 -8.26
C TYR A 52 -11.63 0.38 -9.71
N CYS A 53 -12.11 1.16 -10.68
CA CYS A 53 -12.11 0.78 -12.09
C CYS A 53 -10.72 0.76 -12.71
N LEU A 54 -9.76 1.54 -12.19
CA LEU A 54 -8.43 1.65 -12.78
C LEU A 54 -7.36 0.79 -12.09
N ARG A 55 -7.61 0.26 -10.89
CA ARG A 55 -6.63 -0.58 -10.16
C ARG A 55 -6.09 -1.74 -11.03
N PRO A 56 -4.81 -2.15 -10.87
CA PRO A 56 -3.76 -1.50 -10.08
C PRO A 56 -3.14 -0.25 -10.75
N GLY A 57 -3.68 0.18 -11.88
CA GLY A 57 -3.17 1.26 -12.72
C GLY A 57 -2.43 0.78 -13.98
N PHE A 58 -2.30 -0.52 -14.19
CA PHE A 58 -1.61 -1.11 -15.33
C PHE A 58 -2.16 -2.50 -15.67
N GLY A 59 -1.63 -3.10 -16.74
CA GLY A 59 -1.91 -4.48 -17.14
C GLY A 59 -2.97 -4.63 -18.23
N HIS A 60 -3.62 -3.54 -18.65
CA HIS A 60 -4.56 -3.52 -19.78
C HIS A 60 -4.16 -2.45 -20.82
N PRO A 61 -4.45 -2.65 -22.13
CA PRO A 61 -4.19 -1.64 -23.14
C PRO A 61 -4.71 -0.24 -22.78
N LEU A 62 -3.87 0.76 -23.03
CA LEU A 62 -4.09 2.19 -22.73
C LEU A 62 -4.17 2.56 -21.23
N ASP A 63 -3.76 1.67 -20.33
CA ASP A 63 -3.74 2.00 -18.89
C ASP A 63 -2.75 3.13 -18.56
N GLU A 64 -1.59 3.18 -19.21
CA GLU A 64 -0.62 4.29 -19.07
C GLU A 64 -1.27 5.64 -19.39
N TRP A 65 -1.92 5.74 -20.55
CA TRP A 65 -2.67 6.95 -20.92
C TRP A 65 -3.78 7.28 -19.90
N ARG A 66 -4.55 6.30 -19.44
CA ARG A 66 -5.60 6.52 -18.42
C ARG A 66 -5.03 7.05 -17.12
N ILE A 67 -3.87 6.56 -16.71
CA ILE A 67 -3.15 7.03 -15.52
C ILE A 67 -2.69 8.46 -15.71
N GLU A 68 -2.13 8.83 -16.87
CA GLU A 68 -1.76 10.21 -17.15
C GLU A 68 -2.97 11.15 -17.04
N GLN A 69 -4.11 10.76 -17.63
CA GLN A 69 -5.35 11.54 -17.55
C GLN A 69 -5.87 11.65 -16.10
N LEU A 70 -5.74 10.58 -15.31
CA LEU A 70 -6.12 10.61 -13.90
C LEU A 70 -5.16 11.50 -13.11
N TRP A 71 -3.85 11.35 -13.30
CA TRP A 71 -2.81 12.10 -12.61
C TRP A 71 -2.92 13.61 -12.82
N ALA A 72 -3.40 14.06 -13.99
CA ALA A 72 -3.66 15.47 -14.26
C ALA A 72 -4.60 16.15 -13.25
N ILE A 73 -5.39 15.41 -12.47
CA ILE A 73 -6.24 15.98 -11.42
C ILE A 73 -5.50 16.19 -10.09
N PHE A 74 -4.34 15.54 -9.90
CA PHE A 74 -3.62 15.45 -8.63
C PHE A 74 -3.36 16.82 -8.02
N GLU A 75 -2.73 17.71 -8.80
CA GLU A 75 -2.35 19.06 -8.36
C GLU A 75 -3.54 19.91 -7.91
N THR A 76 -4.76 19.62 -8.38
CA THR A 76 -5.95 20.37 -7.99
C THR A 76 -6.56 19.90 -6.68
N GLY A 77 -6.16 18.74 -6.17
CA GLY A 77 -6.73 18.13 -4.97
C GLY A 77 -8.23 17.86 -5.06
N VAL A 78 -8.85 17.84 -3.88
CA VAL A 78 -10.30 17.69 -3.70
C VAL A 78 -10.96 19.05 -3.47
N GLN A 79 -12.17 19.22 -4.00
CA GLN A 79 -12.93 20.44 -3.80
C GLN A 79 -13.52 20.51 -2.39
N TYR A 80 -14.07 19.40 -1.91
CA TYR A 80 -14.75 19.32 -0.63
C TYR A 80 -13.81 18.87 0.49
N HIS A 81 -12.69 19.58 0.68
CA HIS A 81 -11.63 19.25 1.64
C HIS A 81 -12.08 19.13 3.11
N LYS A 82 -13.18 19.78 3.49
CA LYS A 82 -13.77 19.67 4.84
C LYS A 82 -14.50 18.34 5.08
N ASP A 83 -14.86 17.62 4.02
CA ASP A 83 -15.52 16.31 4.12
C ASP A 83 -14.46 15.22 4.32
N SER A 84 -14.48 14.57 5.49
CA SER A 84 -13.51 13.53 5.83
C SER A 84 -13.56 12.32 4.91
N GLN A 85 -14.73 11.98 4.37
CA GLN A 85 -14.89 10.85 3.48
C GLN A 85 -14.38 11.18 2.07
N VAL A 86 -14.49 12.44 1.62
CA VAL A 86 -13.81 12.89 0.38
C VAL A 86 -12.29 12.71 0.50
N ARG A 87 -11.71 13.15 1.62
CA ARG A 87 -10.27 13.02 1.88
C ARG A 87 -9.81 11.56 1.92
N ALA A 88 -10.56 10.69 2.59
CA ALA A 88 -10.24 9.25 2.62
C ALA A 88 -10.31 8.59 1.22
N GLU A 89 -11.30 8.97 0.41
CA GLU A 89 -11.45 8.42 -0.95
C GLU A 89 -10.37 8.94 -1.91
N TRP A 90 -9.81 10.13 -1.67
CA TRP A 90 -8.64 10.65 -2.39
C TRP A 90 -7.44 9.71 -2.22
N TRP A 91 -7.10 9.39 -0.97
CA TRP A 91 -5.98 8.51 -0.66
C TRP A 91 -6.23 7.06 -1.08
N THR A 92 -7.48 6.59 -0.95
CA THR A 92 -7.88 5.28 -1.45
C THR A 92 -7.70 5.17 -2.97
N LEU A 93 -8.05 6.21 -3.73
CA LEU A 93 -7.84 6.26 -5.17
C LEU A 93 -6.35 6.13 -5.51
N TRP A 94 -5.49 6.96 -4.94
CA TRP A 94 -4.05 6.94 -5.28
C TRP A 94 -3.37 5.64 -4.88
N ARG A 95 -3.69 5.10 -3.70
CA ARG A 95 -3.23 3.78 -3.28
C ARG A 95 -3.58 2.68 -4.29
N ARG A 96 -4.82 2.67 -4.79
CA ARG A 96 -5.31 1.66 -5.73
C ARG A 96 -4.61 1.69 -7.08
N VAL A 97 -4.15 2.86 -7.51
CA VAL A 97 -3.55 3.06 -8.83
C VAL A 97 -2.05 3.28 -8.79
N ALA A 98 -1.44 3.21 -7.59
CA ALA A 98 -0.02 3.51 -7.38
C ALA A 98 0.90 2.72 -8.31
N GLY A 99 0.55 1.47 -8.61
CA GLY A 99 1.35 0.63 -9.50
C GLY A 99 1.40 1.11 -10.96
N GLY A 100 0.42 1.89 -11.40
CA GLY A 100 0.43 2.53 -12.72
C GLY A 100 1.17 3.86 -12.77
N LEU A 101 1.46 4.47 -11.61
CA LEU A 101 2.12 5.78 -11.56
C LEU A 101 3.58 5.69 -12.02
N SER A 102 4.06 6.77 -12.64
CA SER A 102 5.49 6.93 -12.93
C SER A 102 6.30 7.08 -11.63
N PRO A 103 7.62 6.86 -11.65
CA PRO A 103 8.47 7.10 -10.48
C PRO A 103 8.34 8.53 -9.94
N GLU A 104 8.27 9.52 -10.84
CA GLU A 104 8.12 10.93 -10.49
C GLU A 104 6.77 11.20 -9.81
N ALA A 105 5.70 10.57 -10.29
CA ALA A 105 4.38 10.69 -9.68
C ALA A 105 4.32 9.99 -8.30
N GLN A 106 4.98 8.85 -8.13
CA GLN A 106 5.09 8.20 -6.81
C GLN A 106 5.91 9.05 -5.83
N LEU A 107 7.00 9.68 -6.27
CA LEU A 107 7.78 10.63 -5.47
C LEU A 107 6.96 11.84 -5.06
N ARG A 108 6.25 12.47 -6.00
CA ARG A 108 5.34 13.58 -5.70
C ARG A 108 4.25 13.19 -4.70
N LEU A 109 3.71 11.98 -4.82
CA LEU A 109 2.73 11.44 -3.87
C LEU A 109 3.36 11.16 -2.49
N LEU A 110 4.62 10.74 -2.45
CA LEU A 110 5.41 10.58 -1.22
C LEU A 110 5.62 11.92 -0.51
N ASP A 111 5.80 13.03 -1.24
CA ASP A 111 5.92 14.37 -0.64
C ASP A 111 4.65 14.76 0.11
N ASP A 112 3.46 14.58 -0.50
CA ASP A 112 2.19 14.85 0.18
C ASP A 112 1.98 13.92 1.38
N PHE A 113 2.43 12.67 1.29
CA PHE A 113 2.47 11.74 2.42
C PHE A 113 3.33 12.29 3.57
N ALA A 114 4.55 12.76 3.25
CA ALA A 114 5.48 13.28 4.24
C ALA A 114 4.89 14.52 4.93
N PHE A 115 4.30 15.45 4.17
CA PHE A 115 3.64 16.64 4.74
C PHE A 115 2.49 16.28 5.69
N ASN A 116 1.74 15.23 5.39
CA ASN A 116 0.62 14.77 6.23
C ASN A 116 1.09 14.11 7.54
N LEU A 117 2.23 13.41 7.54
CA LEU A 117 2.83 12.86 8.74
C LEU A 117 3.66 13.88 9.53
N GLN A 118 4.05 14.99 8.92
CA GLN A 118 4.90 15.99 9.55
C GLN A 118 4.20 16.70 10.71
N ALA A 119 4.76 16.51 11.92
CA ALA A 119 4.27 17.12 13.15
C ALA A 119 4.78 18.56 13.36
N ASP A 120 5.87 18.95 12.69
CA ASP A 120 6.53 20.25 12.88
C ASP A 120 5.64 21.42 12.44
N ALA A 121 5.41 22.35 13.37
CA ALA A 121 4.58 23.53 13.14
C ALA A 121 5.22 24.55 12.18
N LEU A 122 6.55 24.61 12.09
CA LEU A 122 7.27 25.54 11.20
C LEU A 122 7.10 25.16 9.73
N GLU A 123 7.15 23.86 9.44
CA GLU A 123 7.00 23.34 8.07
C GLU A 123 5.53 23.25 7.63
N ARG A 124 4.55 23.37 8.55
CA ARG A 124 3.13 23.50 8.19
C ARG A 124 2.85 24.69 7.27
N GLY A 125 3.62 25.78 7.40
CA GLY A 125 3.48 26.96 6.55
C GLY A 125 3.90 26.74 5.08
N ARG A 126 4.61 25.64 4.79
CA ARG A 126 5.08 25.28 3.44
C ARG A 126 4.18 24.25 2.76
N ARG A 127 3.09 23.83 3.42
CA ARG A 127 2.14 22.87 2.87
C ARG A 127 1.48 23.45 1.61
N PRO A 128 1.42 22.69 0.50
CA PRO A 128 0.66 23.10 -0.67
C PRO A 128 -0.79 23.40 -0.30
N VAL A 129 -1.36 24.47 -0.86
CA VAL A 129 -2.78 24.84 -0.63
C VAL A 129 -3.73 23.72 -1.08
N THR A 130 -3.30 22.93 -2.07
CA THR A 130 -4.05 21.81 -2.64
C THR A 130 -3.78 20.48 -1.95
N LEU A 131 -2.92 20.46 -0.91
CA LEU A 131 -2.65 19.28 -0.10
C LEU A 131 -3.95 18.79 0.52
N VAL A 132 -4.30 17.53 0.22
CA VAL A 132 -5.45 16.87 0.83
C VAL A 132 -4.99 16.27 2.16
N ASP A 133 -5.63 16.63 3.28
CA ASP A 133 -5.23 16.00 4.54
C ASP A 133 -5.51 14.49 4.50
N GLY A 134 -4.64 13.69 5.10
CA GLY A 134 -4.80 12.25 5.27
C GLY A 134 -4.74 11.86 6.74
N THR A 135 -5.40 10.75 7.08
CA THR A 135 -5.19 10.12 8.39
C THR A 135 -3.89 9.33 8.39
N GLU A 136 -3.38 9.00 9.59
CA GLU A 136 -2.23 8.09 9.73
C GLU A 136 -2.44 6.77 8.98
N ASP A 137 -3.65 6.19 9.01
CA ASP A 137 -3.94 4.95 8.28
C ASP A 137 -3.86 5.14 6.76
N ASP A 138 -4.40 6.24 6.24
CA ASP A 138 -4.31 6.57 4.82
C ASP A 138 -2.84 6.65 4.38
N MET A 139 -2.03 7.34 5.18
CA MET A 139 -0.62 7.55 4.91
C MET A 139 0.13 6.21 4.88
N LEU A 140 0.00 5.40 5.92
CA LEU A 140 0.64 4.08 6.00
C LEU A 140 0.29 3.20 4.79
N ARG A 141 -0.97 3.24 4.34
CA ARG A 141 -1.44 2.45 3.21
C ARG A 141 -0.92 2.94 1.86
N VAL A 142 -0.83 4.26 1.69
CA VAL A 142 -0.24 4.86 0.49
C VAL A 142 1.25 4.55 0.43
N GLY A 143 2.00 4.84 1.50
CA GLY A 143 3.44 4.56 1.56
C GLY A 143 3.78 3.09 1.28
N ALA A 144 2.99 2.16 1.82
CA ALA A 144 3.11 0.72 1.56
C ALA A 144 2.82 0.29 0.11
N SER A 145 2.24 1.17 -0.71
CA SER A 145 1.90 0.91 -2.12
C SER A 145 2.91 1.53 -3.10
N LEU A 146 3.83 2.37 -2.61
CA LEU A 146 4.86 3.03 -3.41
C LEU A 146 6.07 2.10 -3.58
N GLU A 147 6.09 1.34 -4.67
CA GLU A 147 7.20 0.41 -4.95
C GLU A 147 8.26 0.97 -5.90
N ARG A 148 8.00 2.10 -6.58
CA ARG A 148 8.91 2.72 -7.56
C ARG A 148 9.63 3.96 -7.02
N ILE A 149 9.58 4.17 -5.70
CA ILE A 149 10.40 5.18 -5.03
C ILE A 149 11.83 4.66 -4.85
N PRO A 150 12.85 5.54 -4.87
CA PRO A 150 14.24 5.17 -4.65
C PRO A 150 14.44 4.34 -3.38
N SER A 151 15.37 3.39 -3.44
CA SER A 151 15.69 2.46 -2.35
C SER A 151 16.01 3.17 -1.02
N ALA A 152 16.68 4.32 -1.07
CA ALA A 152 16.99 5.13 0.12
C ALA A 152 15.73 5.62 0.85
N TYR A 153 14.72 6.11 0.12
CA TYR A 153 13.46 6.52 0.75
C TYR A 153 12.72 5.33 1.39
N LYS A 154 12.79 4.13 0.80
CA LYS A 154 12.24 2.93 1.46
C LYS A 154 12.97 2.61 2.76
N ALA A 155 14.29 2.82 2.79
CA ALA A 155 15.07 2.66 4.02
C ALA A 155 14.60 3.63 5.11
N GLU A 156 14.47 4.91 4.79
CA GLU A 156 14.01 5.95 5.72
C GLU A 156 12.59 5.69 6.25
N ILE A 157 11.65 5.32 5.36
CA ILE A 157 10.28 4.98 5.74
C ILE A 157 10.27 3.76 6.66
N GLY A 158 11.05 2.72 6.34
CA GLY A 158 11.13 1.52 7.16
C GLY A 158 11.74 1.78 8.55
N ASP A 159 12.80 2.60 8.63
CA ASP A 159 13.40 3.01 9.90
C ASP A 159 12.40 3.79 10.76
N TRP A 160 11.64 4.71 10.15
CA TRP A 160 10.57 5.44 10.82
C TRP A 160 9.48 4.49 11.32
N LEU A 161 9.01 3.55 10.49
CA LEU A 161 8.00 2.55 10.88
C LEU A 161 8.47 1.69 12.05
N VAL A 162 9.70 1.19 12.00
CA VAL A 162 10.30 0.41 13.08
C VAL A 162 10.37 1.21 14.36
N LYS A 163 10.82 2.48 14.31
CA LYS A 163 10.80 3.35 15.48
C LYS A 163 9.39 3.47 16.07
N GLN A 164 8.38 3.74 15.24
CA GLN A 164 6.99 3.82 15.71
C GLN A 164 6.52 2.50 16.35
N ILE A 165 6.87 1.36 15.78
CA ILE A 165 6.55 0.02 16.32
C ILE A 165 7.20 -0.20 17.68
N MET A 166 8.49 0.15 17.83
CA MET A 166 9.23 -0.09 19.06
C MET A 166 8.85 0.88 20.18
N ASP A 167 8.37 2.09 19.84
CA ASP A 167 7.85 3.07 20.80
C ASP A 167 6.43 2.71 21.31
N MET A 168 5.74 1.73 20.68
CA MET A 168 4.43 1.28 21.15
C MET A 168 4.53 0.46 22.44
N PRO A 169 3.51 0.51 23.32
CA PRO A 169 3.52 -0.28 24.54
C PRO A 169 3.58 -1.79 24.25
N GLY A 170 4.60 -2.48 24.78
CA GLY A 170 4.80 -3.93 24.67
C GLY A 170 4.41 -4.72 25.93
N GLY A 171 3.56 -4.14 26.79
CA GLY A 171 3.24 -4.65 28.12
C GLY A 171 2.55 -6.02 28.14
N ALA A 172 2.29 -6.54 29.36
CA ALA A 172 1.74 -7.88 29.56
C ALA A 172 0.40 -8.13 28.84
N LYS A 173 -0.44 -7.09 28.71
CA LYS A 173 -1.70 -7.09 27.95
C LYS A 173 -1.65 -6.01 26.87
N ILE A 174 -1.88 -6.41 25.63
CA ILE A 174 -2.10 -5.52 24.49
C ILE A 174 -3.61 -5.36 24.33
N ASP A 175 -4.12 -4.14 24.46
CA ASP A 175 -5.54 -3.87 24.22
C ASP A 175 -5.87 -3.87 22.72
N ALA A 176 -7.17 -3.85 22.37
CA ALA A 176 -7.62 -3.90 20.99
C ALA A 176 -7.12 -2.70 20.15
N ARG A 177 -6.93 -1.53 20.76
CA ARG A 177 -6.46 -0.31 20.06
C ARG A 177 -4.98 -0.42 19.73
N ALA A 178 -4.17 -0.87 20.68
CA ALA A 178 -2.76 -1.13 20.49
C ALA A 178 -2.56 -2.27 19.47
N ALA A 179 -3.33 -3.35 19.56
CA ALA A 179 -3.29 -4.44 18.58
C ALA A 179 -3.59 -3.96 17.16
N ALA A 180 -4.64 -3.15 16.97
CA ALA A 180 -4.96 -2.55 15.67
C ALA A 180 -3.87 -1.58 15.17
N ARG A 181 -3.19 -0.87 16.07
CA ARG A 181 -2.05 -0.01 15.71
C ARG A 181 -0.85 -0.84 15.27
N TYR A 182 -0.46 -1.87 16.03
CA TYR A 182 0.59 -2.81 15.64
C TYR A 182 0.30 -3.43 14.28
N ALA A 183 -0.92 -3.93 14.06
CA ALA A 183 -1.33 -4.54 12.80
C ALA A 183 -1.12 -3.60 11.60
N ARG A 184 -1.54 -2.34 11.71
CA ARG A 184 -1.38 -1.34 10.63
C ARG A 184 0.09 -1.05 10.32
N TYR A 185 0.90 -0.80 11.35
CA TYR A 185 2.31 -0.46 11.18
C TYR A 185 3.15 -1.65 10.68
N LEU A 186 2.93 -2.84 11.24
CA LEU A 186 3.64 -4.05 10.83
C LEU A 186 3.25 -4.49 9.42
N TRP A 187 1.98 -4.33 9.04
CA TRP A 187 1.57 -4.55 7.65
C TRP A 187 2.27 -3.59 6.69
N ALA A 188 2.33 -2.29 7.03
CA ALA A 188 3.02 -1.30 6.21
C ALA A 188 4.52 -1.61 6.09
N LEU A 189 5.18 -1.98 7.19
CA LEU A 189 6.59 -2.36 7.20
C LEU A 189 6.86 -3.61 6.36
N GLY A 190 6.00 -4.62 6.45
CA GLY A 190 6.09 -5.83 5.62
C GLY A 190 5.96 -5.53 4.12
N ARG A 191 5.17 -4.52 3.75
CA ARG A 191 5.01 -4.07 2.36
C ARG A 191 6.18 -3.23 1.85
N VAL A 192 6.60 -2.21 2.61
CA VAL A 192 7.77 -1.38 2.29
C VAL A 192 9.03 -2.25 2.20
N GLY A 193 9.15 -3.22 3.09
CA GLY A 193 10.26 -4.14 3.16
C GLY A 193 10.12 -5.40 2.29
N ALA A 194 9.08 -5.52 1.46
CA ALA A 194 8.93 -6.68 0.58
C ALA A 194 10.13 -6.81 -0.38
N ARG A 195 10.74 -8.01 -0.42
CA ARG A 195 11.91 -8.31 -1.27
C ARG A 195 11.57 -8.52 -2.74
N GLN A 196 10.30 -8.80 -3.02
CA GLN A 196 9.75 -8.89 -4.37
C GLN A 196 8.61 -7.89 -4.50
N SER A 197 8.82 -6.92 -5.38
CA SER A 197 7.82 -5.95 -5.79
C SER A 197 6.76 -6.58 -6.70
N PHE A 198 5.56 -6.01 -6.69
CA PHE A 198 4.50 -6.30 -7.65
C PHE A 198 4.63 -5.49 -8.94
N HIS A 199 5.25 -4.32 -8.89
CA HIS A 199 5.41 -3.43 -10.05
C HIS A 199 6.73 -2.64 -10.09
N GLY A 200 7.47 -2.59 -8.98
CA GLY A 200 8.82 -2.02 -8.94
C GLY A 200 9.90 -2.95 -9.51
N ALA A 201 11.00 -2.36 -9.95
CA ALA A 201 12.20 -3.07 -10.38
C ALA A 201 12.97 -3.65 -9.17
N ALA A 202 13.75 -4.71 -9.42
CA ALA A 202 14.49 -5.42 -8.36
C ALA A 202 15.41 -4.50 -7.54
N HIS A 203 16.05 -3.50 -8.16
CA HIS A 203 16.96 -2.56 -7.48
C HIS A 203 16.23 -1.49 -6.64
N GLU A 204 14.91 -1.36 -6.77
CA GLU A 204 14.12 -0.37 -6.04
C GLU A 204 13.74 -0.87 -4.64
N VAL A 205 13.95 -2.14 -4.29
CA VAL A 205 13.68 -2.66 -2.92
C VAL A 205 14.60 -2.00 -1.89
N ALA A 206 14.17 -1.95 -0.63
CA ALA A 206 15.03 -1.38 0.42
C ALA A 206 16.34 -2.19 0.54
N PRO A 207 17.47 -1.58 0.93
CA PRO A 207 18.74 -2.31 1.04
C PRO A 207 18.64 -3.50 1.99
N ALA A 208 19.37 -4.58 1.70
CA ALA A 208 19.38 -5.78 2.54
C ALA A 208 19.82 -5.45 3.99
N ALA A 209 20.82 -4.59 4.17
CA ALA A 209 21.28 -4.15 5.49
C ALA A 209 20.17 -3.43 6.30
N SER A 210 19.35 -2.60 5.65
CA SER A 210 18.19 -1.96 6.29
C SER A 210 17.15 -3.01 6.68
N ALA A 211 16.84 -3.94 5.77
CA ALA A 211 15.91 -5.04 6.05
C ALA A 211 16.35 -5.90 7.24
N GLU A 212 17.64 -6.25 7.33
CA GLU A 212 18.22 -6.98 8.46
C GLU A 212 18.15 -6.21 9.77
N SER A 213 18.42 -4.90 9.73
CA SER A 213 18.27 -4.02 10.89
C SER A 213 16.83 -4.04 11.42
N TRP A 214 15.84 -3.95 10.52
CA TRP A 214 14.42 -4.03 10.88
C TRP A 214 14.05 -5.38 11.46
N LEU A 215 14.51 -6.47 10.84
CA LEU A 215 14.29 -7.83 11.35
C LEU A 215 14.88 -8.01 12.74
N GLY A 216 16.08 -7.47 13.00
CA GLY A 216 16.70 -7.46 14.32
C GLY A 216 15.84 -6.78 15.39
N GLN A 217 15.12 -5.71 15.04
CA GLN A 217 14.15 -5.07 15.95
C GLN A 217 12.88 -5.89 16.10
N LEU A 218 12.32 -6.41 15.00
CA LEU A 218 11.12 -7.25 15.03
C LEU A 218 11.33 -8.52 15.87
N LEU A 219 12.52 -9.11 15.85
CA LEU A 219 12.87 -10.28 16.67
C LEU A 219 12.82 -10.00 18.18
N ARG A 220 12.83 -8.72 18.61
CA ARG A 220 12.69 -8.33 20.02
C ARG A 220 11.22 -8.33 20.50
N LEU A 221 10.27 -8.32 19.57
CA LEU A 221 8.84 -8.37 19.88
C LEU A 221 8.40 -9.77 20.33
N ASP A 222 7.35 -9.83 21.14
CA ASP A 222 6.67 -11.08 21.48
C ASP A 222 5.66 -11.44 20.40
N TRP A 223 6.06 -12.26 19.43
CA TRP A 223 5.22 -12.64 18.27
C TRP A 223 4.00 -13.48 18.65
N LYS A 224 3.95 -14.06 19.86
CA LYS A 224 2.73 -14.74 20.35
C LYS A 224 1.65 -13.74 20.75
N LYS A 225 2.05 -12.54 21.20
CA LYS A 225 1.13 -11.45 21.56
C LYS A 225 0.87 -10.50 20.40
N ILE A 226 1.89 -10.28 19.58
CA ILE A 226 1.86 -9.38 18.42
C ILE A 226 1.99 -10.24 17.17
N GLU A 227 0.93 -11.00 16.85
CA GLU A 227 0.89 -11.90 15.70
C GLU A 227 1.34 -11.24 14.37
N PRO A 228 0.96 -9.96 14.07
CA PRO A 228 1.40 -9.30 12.84
C PRO A 228 2.93 -9.13 12.70
N ALA A 229 3.71 -9.32 13.77
CA ALA A 229 5.17 -9.22 13.71
C ALA A 229 5.78 -10.38 12.91
N GLY A 230 5.25 -11.60 13.07
CA GLY A 230 5.68 -12.76 12.29
C GLY A 230 5.37 -12.59 10.81
N PHE A 231 4.21 -12.01 10.49
CA PHE A 231 3.84 -11.64 9.13
C PHE A 231 4.86 -10.68 8.52
N ALA A 232 5.13 -9.55 9.18
CA ALA A 232 6.06 -8.54 8.67
C ALA A 232 7.46 -9.14 8.47
N ALA A 233 7.96 -9.88 9.47
CA ALA A 233 9.27 -10.51 9.40
C ALA A 233 9.36 -11.50 8.23
N ALA A 234 8.34 -12.34 8.01
CA ALA A 234 8.36 -13.30 6.92
C ALA A 234 8.39 -12.61 5.55
N HIS A 235 7.66 -11.52 5.35
CA HIS A 235 7.66 -10.77 4.08
C HIS A 235 8.98 -10.02 3.82
N ILE A 236 9.63 -9.52 4.87
CA ILE A 236 10.94 -8.86 4.78
C ILE A 236 12.07 -9.87 4.56
N ALA A 237 11.95 -11.06 5.14
CA ALA A 237 12.94 -12.14 5.04
C ALA A 237 12.73 -13.07 3.83
N ARG A 238 11.67 -12.84 3.03
CA ARG A 238 11.30 -13.68 1.90
C ARG A 238 12.48 -13.89 0.95
N MET A 239 12.74 -15.15 0.59
CA MET A 239 13.79 -15.50 -0.35
C MET A 239 13.37 -15.15 -1.77
N THR A 240 14.28 -14.53 -2.51
CA THR A 240 14.07 -14.15 -3.91
C THR A 240 14.98 -14.91 -4.87
N GLY A 241 16.07 -15.51 -4.36
CA GLY A 241 17.10 -16.14 -5.18
C GLY A 241 18.13 -15.15 -5.71
N ASP A 242 17.98 -13.87 -5.41
CA ASP A 242 18.89 -12.80 -5.78
C ASP A 242 19.67 -12.33 -4.56
N ARG A 243 20.97 -12.62 -4.56
CA ARG A 243 21.89 -12.30 -3.47
C ARG A 243 21.98 -10.82 -3.15
N SER A 244 21.65 -9.94 -4.10
CA SER A 244 21.68 -8.49 -3.86
C SER A 244 20.50 -7.99 -3.03
N ARG A 245 19.40 -8.75 -2.99
CA ARG A 245 18.14 -8.41 -2.30
C ARG A 245 17.93 -9.25 -1.05
N ASP A 246 18.40 -10.48 -1.08
CA ASP A 246 18.21 -11.45 0.00
C ASP A 246 19.03 -11.08 1.24
N ILE A 247 18.43 -11.33 2.40
CA ILE A 247 19.12 -11.23 3.70
C ILE A 247 20.13 -12.37 3.87
N SER A 248 21.08 -12.18 4.78
CA SER A 248 22.05 -13.18 5.21
C SER A 248 21.40 -14.44 5.76
N GLU A 249 22.13 -15.55 5.62
CA GLU A 249 21.66 -16.86 6.12
C GLU A 249 21.45 -16.86 7.63
N ALA A 250 22.33 -16.21 8.39
CA ALA A 250 22.19 -16.11 9.85
C ALA A 250 20.88 -15.42 10.26
N MET A 251 20.54 -14.29 9.63
CA MET A 251 19.27 -13.61 9.89
C MET A 251 18.07 -14.46 9.46
N ARG A 252 18.18 -15.16 8.32
CA ARG A 252 17.16 -16.09 7.82
C ARG A 252 16.87 -17.20 8.82
N GLU A 253 17.90 -17.83 9.36
CA GLU A 253 17.78 -18.88 10.38
C GLU A 253 17.09 -18.38 11.66
N ASP A 254 17.43 -17.19 12.13
CA ASP A 254 16.80 -16.58 13.32
C ASP A 254 15.30 -16.32 13.09
N VAL A 255 14.93 -15.79 11.92
CA VAL A 255 13.52 -15.59 11.54
C VAL A 255 12.78 -16.93 11.45
N LEU A 256 13.35 -17.94 10.79
CA LEU A 256 12.75 -19.27 10.67
C LEU A 256 12.54 -19.92 12.05
N ARG A 257 13.53 -19.83 12.93
CA ARG A 257 13.45 -20.34 14.31
C ARG A 257 12.31 -19.67 15.06
N ARG A 258 12.19 -18.35 14.94
CA ARG A 258 11.13 -17.58 15.61
C ARG A 258 9.73 -17.92 15.06
N LEU A 259 9.56 -18.00 13.74
CA LEU A 259 8.30 -18.41 13.10
C LEU A 259 7.85 -19.80 13.56
N SER A 260 8.79 -20.75 13.62
CA SER A 260 8.52 -22.11 14.10
C SER A 260 8.09 -22.11 15.57
N ALA A 261 8.80 -21.37 16.43
CA ALA A 261 8.52 -21.32 17.87
C ALA A 261 7.16 -20.67 18.21
N THR A 262 6.62 -19.84 17.32
CA THR A 262 5.31 -19.19 17.49
C THR A 262 4.17 -19.93 16.78
N GLY A 263 4.45 -21.03 16.07
CA GLY A 263 3.43 -21.77 15.32
C GLY A 263 2.85 -20.97 14.15
N ALA A 264 3.69 -20.20 13.45
CA ALA A 264 3.26 -19.41 12.31
C ALA A 264 2.66 -20.29 11.19
N PRO A 265 1.76 -19.74 10.33
CA PRO A 265 1.24 -20.46 9.17
C PRO A 265 2.36 -21.07 8.32
N PRO A 266 2.23 -22.33 7.82
CA PRO A 266 3.31 -23.02 7.11
C PRO A 266 3.85 -22.29 5.87
N SER A 267 3.01 -21.46 5.24
CA SER A 267 3.40 -20.64 4.10
C SER A 267 4.46 -19.58 4.44
N TRP A 268 4.53 -19.10 5.69
CA TRP A 268 5.48 -18.06 6.10
C TRP A 268 6.91 -18.61 6.20
N PRO A 269 7.20 -19.70 6.95
CA PRO A 269 8.52 -20.32 6.90
C PRO A 269 8.91 -20.81 5.51
N ALA A 270 7.95 -21.31 4.71
CA ALA A 270 8.23 -21.77 3.36
C ALA A 270 8.81 -20.64 2.49
N MET A 271 8.14 -19.48 2.42
CA MET A 271 8.63 -18.36 1.59
C MET A 271 9.93 -17.71 2.12
N VAL A 272 10.28 -17.92 3.39
CA VAL A 272 11.57 -17.49 3.94
C VAL A 272 12.68 -18.49 3.63
N ARG A 273 12.37 -19.79 3.56
CA ARG A 273 13.35 -20.86 3.32
C ARG A 273 13.71 -21.03 1.86
N GLU A 274 12.74 -20.87 0.97
CA GLU A 274 12.92 -21.16 -0.45
C GLU A 274 12.17 -20.13 -1.32
N VAL A 275 12.53 -20.07 -2.60
CA VAL A 275 11.85 -19.21 -3.56
C VAL A 275 10.48 -19.80 -3.88
N VAL A 276 9.43 -19.17 -3.32
CA VAL A 276 8.03 -19.58 -3.53
C VAL A 276 7.27 -18.47 -4.25
N GLU A 277 6.45 -18.85 -5.22
CA GLU A 277 5.49 -17.96 -5.86
C GLU A 277 4.30 -17.69 -4.93
N LEU A 278 3.99 -16.42 -4.63
CA LEU A 278 2.81 -16.10 -3.81
C LEU A 278 1.53 -16.44 -4.57
N ASP A 279 0.57 -17.04 -3.86
CA ASP A 279 -0.78 -17.23 -4.39
C ASP A 279 -1.54 -15.89 -4.50
N GLN A 280 -2.59 -15.88 -5.35
CA GLN A 280 -3.42 -14.70 -5.60
C GLN A 280 -4.14 -14.17 -4.34
N ALA A 281 -4.42 -15.03 -3.35
CA ALA A 281 -5.12 -14.62 -2.14
C ALA A 281 -4.18 -13.80 -1.22
N VAL A 282 -2.91 -14.19 -1.14
CA VAL A 282 -1.87 -13.45 -0.43
C VAL A 282 -1.59 -12.13 -1.14
N GLU A 283 -1.46 -12.12 -2.47
CA GLU A 283 -1.30 -10.88 -3.26
C GLU A 283 -2.45 -9.90 -3.02
N THR A 284 -3.70 -10.38 -3.03
CA THR A 284 -4.88 -9.56 -2.76
C THR A 284 -4.84 -8.93 -1.36
N ARG A 285 -4.44 -9.71 -0.35
CA ARG A 285 -4.27 -9.20 1.02
C ARG A 285 -3.15 -8.15 1.11
N MET A 286 -2.08 -8.30 0.32
CA MET A 286 -0.97 -7.33 0.26
C MET A 286 -1.36 -6.03 -0.43
N LEU A 287 -2.12 -6.11 -1.52
CA LEU A 287 -2.58 -4.94 -2.28
C LEU A 287 -3.72 -4.19 -1.57
N GLY A 288 -4.41 -4.86 -0.64
CA GLY A 288 -5.55 -4.30 0.10
C GLY A 288 -6.85 -4.22 -0.72
N ASP A 289 -6.81 -4.62 -1.99
CA ASP A 289 -7.95 -4.81 -2.90
C ASP A 289 -7.60 -5.93 -3.90
N ALA A 290 -8.59 -6.73 -4.31
CA ALA A 290 -8.38 -7.80 -5.29
C ALA A 290 -8.10 -7.24 -6.69
N LEU A 291 -7.18 -7.88 -7.44
CA LEU A 291 -6.97 -7.55 -8.85
C LEU A 291 -8.24 -7.79 -9.67
N PRO A 292 -8.51 -6.95 -10.69
CA PRO A 292 -9.57 -7.19 -11.65
C PRO A 292 -9.51 -8.59 -12.29
N PRO A 293 -10.66 -9.26 -12.46
CA PRO A 293 -10.73 -10.50 -13.23
C PRO A 293 -10.10 -10.34 -14.62
N GLY A 294 -9.13 -11.21 -14.93
CA GLY A 294 -8.38 -11.23 -16.18
C GLY A 294 -7.01 -10.54 -16.13
N LEU A 295 -6.68 -9.82 -15.05
CA LEU A 295 -5.32 -9.30 -14.83
C LEU A 295 -4.46 -10.29 -14.04
N LYS A 296 -3.17 -10.32 -14.37
CA LYS A 296 -2.12 -11.01 -13.63
C LYS A 296 -0.91 -10.09 -13.56
N LEU A 297 -0.22 -10.11 -12.42
CA LEU A 297 1.08 -9.46 -12.29
C LEU A 297 2.09 -10.28 -13.09
N LEU A 298 2.75 -9.65 -14.05
CA LEU A 298 3.87 -10.26 -14.75
C LEU A 298 5.11 -10.03 -13.89
N ARG A 299 5.78 -11.11 -13.51
CA ARG A 299 7.01 -11.09 -12.69
C ARG A 299 8.24 -11.21 -13.60
#